data_AF-A0A956DGI4-F1
#
_entry.id   AF-A0A956DGI4-F1
#
_cell.length_a   1.000
_cell.length_b   1.000
_cell.length_c   1.000
_cell.angle_alpha   90.00
_cell.angle_beta   90.00
_cell.angle_gamma   90.00
#
_symmetry.space_group_name_H-M   'P 1'
#
loop_
_entity.id
_entity.type
_entity.pdbx_description
1 polymer ?
#
loop_
_entity_poly.entity_id
_entity_poly.type
_entity_poly.pdbx_seq_one_letter_code
_entity_poly.pdbx_strand_id
1 'polypeptide(L)'
;MTTQRFALGLAGLLGLLASTGCATPKIVEAPQTTLGSIVIYKNGVAYFERYADPKDKTLTLRVPVDRVDDFLKSLSIVDEKTGEPFPISYPTAQNHGDYVDMTIPLPDAPGRLKITYVTESPSWKPSYRIVLDDGGKARLQGWAVVDNTSGEDWKGIRVGVGSTSALSFRYDLHSVRLVERETLTSGEQLALAPPSGGTPYAVATRKVRVLGNIGAGDLAALDGRPIALETTVAAGADSADEGDDHGGGKKAGKVDVAKNRAGLDDHWFDNVRAQAGQHRIRVEGFAQTGDGDPGQASLERANKVKEKLVAMGVPDGNIDVVATGQFNREAVRVLATEQEVA
;
A
#
# COMPACT_ATOMS: atom_id res chain seq x y z
N MET A 1 9.13 33.60 89.14
CA MET A 1 9.25 32.13 89.33
C MET A 1 8.07 31.49 88.61
N THR A 2 8.16 30.57 87.65
CA THR A 2 9.24 29.85 86.96
C THR A 2 8.50 29.11 85.81
N THR A 3 8.97 29.21 84.56
CA THR A 3 8.85 28.19 83.46
C THR A 3 7.46 27.68 83.01
N GLN A 4 7.18 27.14 81.81
CA GLN A 4 7.98 26.67 80.69
C GLN A 4 7.09 26.56 79.43
N ARG A 5 7.75 26.64 78.28
CA ARG A 5 7.26 26.47 76.90
C ARG A 5 6.82 25.04 76.60
N PHE A 6 5.86 24.86 75.69
CA PHE A 6 5.89 23.78 74.69
C PHE A 6 5.30 24.26 73.37
N ALA A 7 6.15 24.29 72.35
CA ALA A 7 5.79 24.50 70.96
C ALA A 7 5.46 23.13 70.34
N LEU A 8 4.42 23.07 69.50
CA LEU A 8 4.31 22.06 68.46
C LEU A 8 3.71 22.73 67.22
N GLY A 9 4.52 22.78 66.16
CA GLY A 9 4.15 23.36 64.88
C GLY A 9 3.22 22.44 64.10
N LEU A 10 2.29 23.07 63.38
CA LEU A 10 1.59 22.44 62.26
C LEU A 10 1.80 23.36 61.06
N ALA A 11 2.82 23.05 60.26
CA ALA A 11 3.04 23.67 58.96
C ALA A 11 1.95 23.16 58.00
N GLY A 12 0.88 23.94 57.88
CA GLY A 12 -0.20 23.71 56.93
C GLY A 12 0.23 24.13 55.53
N LEU A 13 0.40 23.11 54.68
CA LEU A 13 0.51 23.10 53.22
C LEU A 13 -0.20 24.29 52.53
N LEU A 14 0.56 25.29 52.08
CA LEU A 14 0.06 26.31 51.16
C LEU A 14 0.06 25.70 49.75
N GLY A 15 -1.09 25.15 49.35
CA GLY A 15 -1.31 24.54 48.06
C GLY A 15 -1.02 25.52 46.92
N LEU A 16 -0.01 25.18 46.14
CA LEU A 16 0.37 25.81 44.88
C LEU A 16 -0.81 25.65 43.89
N LEU A 17 -1.67 26.68 43.77
CA LEU A 17 -2.57 26.78 42.63
C LEU A 17 -1.70 27.05 41.39
N ALA A 18 -1.37 25.98 40.68
CA ALA A 18 -0.81 26.06 39.35
C ALA A 18 -1.77 26.88 38.48
N SER A 19 -1.29 28.04 38.05
CA SER A 19 -1.89 28.84 36.99
C SER A 19 -2.13 27.95 35.77
N THR A 20 -3.37 27.55 35.54
CA THR A 20 -3.83 27.11 34.24
C THR A 20 -3.61 28.28 33.28
N GLY A 21 -2.48 28.26 32.57
CA GLY A 21 -2.22 29.22 31.51
C GLY A 21 -3.35 29.09 30.49
N CYS A 22 -4.14 30.16 30.34
CA CYS A 22 -4.95 30.33 29.14
C CYS A 22 -3.96 30.35 27.98
N ALA A 23 -3.89 29.25 27.23
CA ALA A 23 -3.16 29.21 25.98
C ALA A 23 -3.81 30.26 25.07
N THR A 24 -3.18 31.43 24.96
CA THR A 24 -3.62 32.45 24.02
C THR A 24 -3.51 31.86 22.62
N PRO A 25 -4.56 31.97 21.78
CA PRO A 25 -4.46 31.50 20.41
C PRO A 25 -3.26 32.17 19.75
N LYS A 26 -2.38 31.38 19.13
CA LYS A 26 -1.24 31.89 18.35
C LYS A 26 -1.76 32.46 17.04
N ILE A 27 -1.17 33.54 16.55
CA ILE A 27 -1.74 34.36 15.46
C ILE A 27 -0.67 34.76 14.46
N VAL A 28 -1.03 34.95 13.19
CA VAL A 28 -0.09 35.45 12.17
C VAL A 28 0.32 36.89 12.49
N GLU A 29 1.61 37.12 12.74
CA GLU A 29 2.18 38.44 12.98
C GLU A 29 2.77 39.00 11.67
N ALA A 30 2.28 40.17 11.25
CA ALA A 30 2.67 40.78 9.99
C ALA A 30 2.90 42.30 10.17
N PRO A 31 3.97 42.70 10.88
CA PRO A 31 4.16 44.09 11.34
C PRO A 31 4.37 45.09 10.19
N GLN A 32 4.82 44.63 9.03
CA GLN A 32 5.03 45.46 7.84
C GLN A 32 3.77 45.62 6.98
N THR A 33 2.61 45.18 7.48
CA THR A 33 1.36 45.13 6.72
C THR A 33 0.22 45.78 7.49
N THR A 34 -0.81 46.22 6.76
CA THR A 34 -2.07 46.71 7.33
C THR A 34 -3.21 45.79 6.93
N LEU A 35 -4.01 45.35 7.88
CA LEU A 35 -5.21 44.57 7.62
C LEU A 35 -6.25 45.44 6.89
N GLY A 36 -6.80 44.94 5.78
CA GLY A 36 -7.79 45.65 4.97
C GLY A 36 -9.17 45.00 4.99
N SER A 37 -9.21 43.68 4.77
CA SER A 37 -10.47 42.93 4.76
C SER A 37 -10.32 41.61 5.52
N ILE A 38 -11.41 41.18 6.14
CA ILE A 38 -11.56 39.84 6.70
C ILE A 38 -12.91 39.26 6.32
N VAL A 39 -12.95 38.00 5.89
CA VAL A 39 -14.19 37.25 5.67
C VAL A 39 -14.14 35.97 6.48
N ILE A 40 -15.11 35.80 7.38
CA ILE A 40 -15.13 34.67 8.33
C ILE A 40 -16.21 33.70 7.92
N TYR A 41 -15.83 32.43 7.81
CA TYR A 41 -16.72 31.37 7.34
C TYR A 41 -17.16 30.45 8.48
N LYS A 42 -18.35 29.85 8.34
CA LYS A 42 -18.88 28.90 9.34
C LYS A 42 -18.07 27.61 9.44
N ASN A 43 -17.34 27.23 8.41
CA ASN A 43 -16.48 26.04 8.38
C ASN A 43 -15.13 26.21 9.11
N GLY A 44 -14.95 27.29 9.87
CA GLY A 44 -13.80 27.47 10.76
C GLY A 44 -12.56 28.07 10.10
N VAL A 45 -12.70 28.70 8.94
CA VAL A 45 -11.61 29.45 8.30
C VAL A 45 -11.98 30.91 8.11
N ALA A 46 -10.97 31.77 8.08
CA ALA A 46 -11.11 33.16 7.70
C ALA A 46 -10.14 33.52 6.58
N TYR A 47 -10.65 34.26 5.60
CA TYR A 47 -9.88 34.90 4.54
C TYR A 47 -9.44 36.27 5.01
N PHE A 48 -8.16 36.57 4.84
CA PHE A 48 -7.54 37.84 5.18
C PHE A 48 -7.01 38.51 3.93
N GLU A 49 -7.22 39.81 3.82
CA GLU A 49 -6.62 40.69 2.82
C GLU A 49 -5.85 41.78 3.55
N ARG A 50 -4.54 41.85 3.31
CA ARG A 50 -3.63 42.82 3.89
C ARG A 50 -2.92 43.58 2.78
N TYR A 51 -2.46 44.78 3.11
CA TYR A 51 -1.66 45.59 2.20
C TYR A 51 -0.29 45.89 2.82
N ALA A 52 0.73 45.95 1.98
CA ALA A 52 2.07 46.37 2.39
C ALA A 52 2.60 47.42 1.41
N ASP A 53 3.36 48.38 1.94
CA ASP A 53 4.16 49.32 1.16
C ASP A 53 5.63 49.09 1.54
N PRO A 54 6.27 48.04 0.97
CA PRO A 54 7.57 47.58 1.44
C PRO A 54 8.64 48.60 1.10
N LYS A 55 9.40 49.02 2.11
CA LYS A 55 10.61 49.85 1.92
C LYS A 55 11.86 49.00 1.70
N ASP A 56 11.81 47.77 2.20
CA ASP A 56 12.91 46.81 2.15
C ASP A 56 12.68 45.80 1.03
N LYS A 57 13.75 45.13 0.61
CA LYS A 57 13.70 44.02 -0.37
C LYS A 57 13.15 42.72 0.21
N THR A 58 12.60 42.76 1.42
CA THR A 58 12.10 41.59 2.14
C THR A 58 10.85 41.93 2.92
N LEU A 59 9.86 41.05 2.86
CA LEU A 59 8.67 41.08 3.70
C LEU A 59 8.72 39.90 4.67
N THR A 60 8.52 40.16 5.96
CA THR A 60 8.51 39.11 6.99
C THR A 60 7.11 38.90 7.55
N LEU A 61 6.68 37.64 7.56
CA LEU A 61 5.42 37.18 8.15
C LEU A 61 5.74 36.07 9.15
N ARG A 62 5.31 36.20 10.41
CA ARG A 62 5.53 35.19 11.45
C ARG A 62 4.25 34.38 11.61
N VAL A 63 4.31 33.11 11.23
CA VAL A 63 3.13 32.26 11.14
C VAL A 63 3.21 31.18 12.21
N PRO A 64 2.18 31.00 13.06
CA PRO A 64 2.13 29.89 14.01
C PRO A 64 2.27 28.54 13.31
N VAL A 65 3.05 27.61 13.87
CA VAL A 65 3.31 26.29 13.25
C VAL A 65 2.01 25.55 12.90
N ASP A 66 1.00 25.64 13.76
CA ASP A 66 -0.32 25.04 13.57
C ASP A 66 -1.15 25.67 12.44
N ARG A 67 -0.75 26.85 11.93
CA ARG A 67 -1.40 27.56 10.82
C ARG A 67 -0.59 27.60 9.53
N VAL A 68 0.68 27.16 9.56
CA VAL A 68 1.59 27.21 8.41
C VAL A 68 0.99 26.50 7.20
N ASP A 69 0.38 25.33 7.40
CA ASP A 69 -0.18 24.56 6.30
C ASP A 69 -1.28 25.29 5.52
N ASP A 70 -2.22 25.90 6.24
CA ASP A 70 -3.33 26.61 5.61
C ASP A 70 -2.87 27.94 5.00
N PHE A 71 -1.89 28.57 5.66
CA PHE A 71 -1.22 29.74 5.13
C PHE A 71 -0.53 29.44 3.79
N LEU A 72 0.27 28.38 3.71
CA LEU A 72 0.99 27.99 2.49
C LEU A 72 0.06 27.58 1.34
N LYS A 73 -1.10 26.97 1.62
CA LYS A 73 -2.09 26.60 0.58
C LYS A 73 -2.69 27.80 -0.16
N SER A 74 -2.76 28.94 0.52
CA SER A 74 -3.64 30.03 0.13
C SER A 74 -2.93 31.37 -0.02
N LEU A 75 -1.67 31.46 0.43
CA LEU A 75 -0.87 32.67 0.35
C LEU A 75 -0.73 33.12 -1.11
N SER A 76 -1.16 34.36 -1.34
CA SER A 76 -0.96 35.06 -2.61
C SER A 76 -0.49 36.47 -2.32
N ILE A 77 0.59 36.87 -2.99
CA ILE A 77 1.17 38.21 -2.94
C ILE A 77 1.15 38.74 -4.37
N VAL A 78 0.41 39.82 -4.60
CA VAL A 78 0.26 40.44 -5.92
C VAL A 78 0.53 41.93 -5.82
N ASP A 79 0.94 42.54 -6.93
CA ASP A 79 0.95 44.00 -7.04
C ASP A 79 -0.50 44.51 -7.02
N GLU A 80 -0.80 45.51 -6.20
CA GLU A 80 -2.16 46.01 -6.01
C GLU A 80 -2.73 46.61 -7.31
N LYS A 81 -1.89 47.24 -8.14
CA LYS A 81 -2.32 47.93 -9.36
C LYS A 81 -2.37 47.00 -10.55
N THR A 82 -1.35 46.17 -10.75
CA THR A 82 -1.24 45.30 -11.94
C THR A 82 -1.90 43.94 -11.71
N GLY A 83 -2.02 43.49 -10.46
CA GLY A 83 -2.49 42.15 -10.12
C GLY A 83 -1.47 41.05 -10.43
N GLU A 84 -0.25 41.41 -10.84
CA GLU A 84 0.80 40.43 -11.14
C GLU A 84 1.28 39.73 -9.86
N PRO A 85 1.36 38.39 -9.87
CA PRO A 85 1.83 37.62 -8.71
C PRO A 85 3.35 37.70 -8.56
N PHE A 86 3.81 37.77 -7.32
CA PHE A 86 5.23 37.67 -6.98
C PHE A 86 5.62 36.21 -6.68
N PRO A 87 6.84 35.76 -7.09
CA PRO A 87 7.36 34.48 -6.65
C PRO A 87 7.63 34.54 -5.14
N ILE A 88 7.22 33.50 -4.42
CA ILE A 88 7.36 33.41 -2.97
C ILE A 88 8.36 32.31 -2.66
N SER A 89 9.48 32.69 -2.07
CA SER A 89 10.45 31.77 -1.48
C SER A 89 10.41 31.93 0.02
N TYR A 90 10.34 30.84 0.76
CA TYR A 90 10.42 30.83 2.22
C TYR A 90 11.36 29.71 2.66
N PRO A 91 12.08 29.87 3.78
CA PRO A 91 12.92 28.80 4.29
C PRO A 91 12.04 27.63 4.74
N THR A 92 12.30 26.43 4.24
CA THR A 92 11.79 25.18 4.83
C THR A 92 12.52 24.95 6.14
N ALA A 93 12.10 25.66 7.18
CA ALA A 93 12.73 25.57 8.47
C ALA A 93 12.29 24.28 9.17
N GLN A 94 13.25 23.40 9.50
CA GLN A 94 13.08 22.41 10.57
C GLN A 94 13.02 23.18 11.90
N ASN A 95 11.92 23.86 12.19
CA ASN A 95 11.81 24.71 13.37
C ASN A 95 11.21 23.95 14.56
N HIS A 96 11.95 23.93 15.67
CA HIS A 96 11.56 23.46 17.01
C HIS A 96 10.77 24.51 17.82
N GLY A 97 10.32 25.61 17.20
CA GLY A 97 9.67 26.75 17.86
C GLY A 97 8.17 26.85 17.59
N ASP A 98 7.49 27.77 18.28
CA ASP A 98 6.04 27.99 18.17
C ASP A 98 5.59 28.68 16.86
N TYR A 99 6.54 29.31 16.16
CA TYR A 99 6.33 30.14 14.97
C TYR A 99 7.35 29.79 13.88
N VAL A 100 6.96 30.03 12.63
CA VAL A 100 7.80 30.01 11.44
C VAL A 100 7.91 31.42 10.90
N ASP A 101 9.13 31.95 10.88
CA ASP A 101 9.43 33.25 10.28
C ASP A 101 9.57 33.07 8.76
N MET A 102 8.55 33.48 8.01
CA MET A 102 8.53 33.45 6.55
C MET A 102 9.08 34.77 6.04
N THR A 103 10.26 34.72 5.40
CA THR A 103 10.87 35.89 4.76
C THR A 103 10.70 35.77 3.26
N ILE A 104 9.90 36.65 2.68
CA ILE A 104 9.61 36.70 1.24
C ILE A 104 10.55 37.73 0.60
N PRO A 105 11.42 37.32 -0.34
CA PRO A 105 12.23 38.27 -1.11
C PRO A 105 11.34 39.04 -2.10
N LEU A 106 11.56 40.35 -2.18
CA LEU A 106 10.86 41.28 -3.07
C LEU A 106 11.85 41.90 -4.07
N PRO A 107 11.38 42.35 -5.25
CA PRO A 107 12.22 43.11 -6.17
C PRO A 107 12.64 44.46 -5.58
N ASP A 108 13.57 45.15 -6.25
CA ASP A 108 14.17 46.41 -5.74
C ASP A 108 13.18 47.57 -5.57
N ALA A 109 12.10 47.58 -6.34
CA ALA A 109 11.06 48.60 -6.28
C ALA A 109 9.67 47.93 -6.38
N PRO A 110 9.22 47.23 -5.33
CA PRO A 110 7.89 46.65 -5.32
C PRO A 110 6.86 47.79 -5.27
N GLY A 111 5.80 47.67 -6.07
CA GLY A 111 4.62 48.50 -5.86
C GLY A 111 3.94 48.16 -4.53
N ARG A 112 2.82 48.82 -4.25
CA ARG A 112 1.98 48.46 -3.11
C ARG A 112 1.51 47.01 -3.29
N LEU A 113 1.73 46.18 -2.29
CA LEU A 113 1.40 44.77 -2.34
C LEU A 113 0.02 44.52 -1.74
N LYS A 114 -0.72 43.60 -2.35
CA LYS A 114 -1.89 42.97 -1.76
C LYS A 114 -1.55 41.53 -1.41
N ILE A 115 -1.70 41.21 -0.13
CA ILE A 115 -1.38 39.93 0.47
C ILE A 115 -2.69 39.28 0.89
N THR A 116 -2.95 38.07 0.44
CA THR A 116 -4.16 37.34 0.77
C THR A 116 -3.82 35.94 1.24
N TYR A 117 -4.53 35.46 2.25
CA TYR A 117 -4.33 34.12 2.81
C TYR A 117 -5.56 33.69 3.60
N VAL A 118 -5.62 32.40 3.92
CA VAL A 118 -6.66 31.76 4.72
C VAL A 118 -6.00 31.12 5.94
N THR A 119 -6.57 31.29 7.12
CA THR A 119 -6.18 30.54 8.32
C THR A 119 -7.38 30.08 9.12
N GLU A 120 -7.15 29.13 10.02
CA GLU A 120 -8.13 28.73 11.02
C GLU A 120 -8.62 29.93 11.85
N SER A 121 -9.93 30.01 12.04
CA SER A 121 -10.60 31.08 12.76
C SER A 121 -11.90 30.57 13.39
N PRO A 122 -12.31 31.09 14.57
CA PRO A 122 -13.59 30.74 15.15
C PRO A 122 -14.74 30.99 14.17
N SER A 123 -15.70 30.07 14.15
CA SER A 123 -16.91 30.26 13.36
C SER A 123 -17.74 31.42 13.90
N TRP A 124 -18.28 32.24 12.99
CA TRP A 124 -19.21 33.30 13.37
C TRP A 124 -20.58 32.72 13.75
N LYS A 125 -21.23 33.34 14.73
CA LYS A 125 -22.51 32.88 15.29
C LYS A 125 -23.63 33.82 14.84
N PRO A 126 -24.67 33.34 14.13
CA PRO A 126 -25.84 34.16 13.86
C PRO A 126 -26.67 34.31 15.14
N SER A 127 -27.18 35.50 15.38
CA SER A 127 -28.18 35.75 16.43
C SER A 127 -29.33 36.52 15.83
N TYR A 128 -30.57 36.15 16.17
CA TYR A 128 -31.77 36.80 15.67
C TYR A 128 -32.71 37.10 16.83
N ARG A 129 -33.38 38.24 16.78
CA ARG A 129 -34.51 38.53 17.68
C ARG A 129 -35.67 39.15 16.92
N ILE A 130 -36.88 38.80 17.33
CA ILE A 130 -38.11 39.44 16.87
C ILE A 130 -38.54 40.44 17.94
N VAL A 131 -38.74 41.68 17.53
CA VAL A 131 -39.28 42.75 18.37
C VAL A 131 -40.68 43.06 17.88
N LEU A 132 -41.67 42.95 18.75
CA LEU A 132 -43.04 43.36 18.47
C LEU A 132 -43.15 44.85 18.82
N ASP A 133 -43.54 45.66 17.84
CA ASP A 133 -43.78 47.09 18.00
C ASP A 133 -45.28 47.34 18.25
N ASP A 134 -45.62 48.52 18.76
CA ASP A 134 -47.01 48.93 18.96
C ASP A 134 -47.80 48.90 17.64
N GLY A 135 -49.06 48.45 17.69
CA GLY A 135 -49.91 48.34 16.50
C GLY A 135 -49.72 47.06 15.68
N GLY A 136 -49.14 46.01 16.27
CA GLY A 136 -49.11 44.65 15.67
C GLY A 136 -48.04 44.45 14.60
N LYS A 137 -47.08 45.38 14.47
CA LYS A 137 -45.93 45.23 13.58
C LYS A 137 -44.85 44.40 14.26
N ALA A 138 -44.14 43.57 13.51
CA ALA A 138 -43.01 42.79 13.99
C ALA A 138 -41.75 43.15 13.20
N ARG A 139 -40.63 43.32 13.90
CA ARG A 139 -39.32 43.61 13.32
C ARG A 139 -38.35 42.48 13.65
N LEU A 140 -37.78 41.89 12.60
CA LEU A 140 -36.67 40.94 12.72
C LEU A 140 -35.35 41.71 12.75
N GLN A 141 -34.52 41.46 13.75
CA GLN A 141 -33.15 41.94 13.83
C GLN A 141 -32.19 40.75 13.80
N GLY A 142 -31.09 40.89 13.07
CA GLY A 142 -30.05 39.88 12.95
C GLY A 142 -28.67 40.46 13.25
N TRP A 143 -27.85 39.67 13.94
CA TRP A 143 -26.44 39.94 14.20
C TRP A 143 -25.59 38.79 13.68
N ALA A 144 -24.38 39.14 13.25
CA ALA A 144 -23.27 38.20 13.15
C ALA A 144 -22.33 38.47 14.31
N VAL A 145 -22.22 37.52 15.24
CA VAL A 145 -21.27 37.59 16.35
C VAL A 145 -19.96 36.97 15.87
N VAL A 146 -18.90 37.76 15.98
CA VAL A 146 -17.57 37.42 15.48
C VAL A 146 -16.57 37.54 16.62
N ASP A 147 -15.74 36.52 16.78
CA ASP A 147 -14.65 36.50 17.74
C ASP A 147 -13.36 36.99 17.04
N ASN A 148 -12.81 38.16 17.44
CA ASN A 148 -11.55 38.65 16.91
C ASN A 148 -10.38 37.87 17.53
N THR A 149 -9.80 36.97 16.73
CA THR A 149 -8.59 36.20 17.08
C THR A 149 -7.39 36.57 16.20
N SER A 150 -7.36 37.77 15.62
CA SER A 150 -6.26 38.23 14.77
C SER A 150 -5.15 38.97 15.53
N GLY A 151 -5.34 39.24 16.83
CA GLY A 151 -4.29 39.82 17.68
C GLY A 151 -4.02 41.30 17.43
N GLU A 152 -4.83 41.92 16.58
CA GLU A 152 -4.76 43.33 16.20
C GLU A 152 -6.15 43.96 16.21
N ASP A 153 -6.19 45.29 16.36
CA ASP A 153 -7.43 46.06 16.34
C ASP A 153 -8.03 46.12 14.94
N TRP A 154 -9.31 45.77 14.81
CA TRP A 154 -10.07 45.92 13.57
C TRP A 154 -10.59 47.34 13.38
N LYS A 155 -9.68 48.27 13.07
CA LYS A 155 -10.01 49.68 12.84
C LYS A 155 -9.99 50.01 11.35
N GLY A 156 -11.13 50.44 10.81
CA GLY A 156 -11.24 50.87 9.41
C GLY A 156 -11.17 49.73 8.38
N ILE A 157 -11.45 48.50 8.78
CA ILE A 157 -11.41 47.31 7.91
C ILE A 157 -12.79 46.92 7.40
N ARG A 158 -12.84 46.18 6.28
CA ARG A 158 -14.05 45.53 5.80
C ARG A 158 -14.20 44.14 6.45
N VAL A 159 -15.30 43.92 7.16
CA VAL A 159 -15.63 42.62 7.76
C VAL A 159 -16.80 41.99 6.99
N GLY A 160 -16.62 40.75 6.55
CA GLY A 160 -17.65 39.93 5.93
C GLY A 160 -17.85 38.62 6.68
N VAL A 161 -19.04 38.04 6.55
CA VAL A 161 -19.34 36.69 7.05
C VAL A 161 -19.91 35.84 5.92
N GLY A 162 -19.39 34.63 5.77
CA GLY A 162 -19.84 33.65 4.79
C GLY A 162 -20.54 32.48 5.44
N SER A 163 -21.69 32.07 4.89
CA SER A 163 -22.46 30.92 5.39
C SER A 163 -22.06 29.58 4.73
N THR A 164 -21.01 29.56 3.91
CA THR A 164 -20.63 28.37 3.13
C THR A 164 -20.23 27.21 4.04
N SER A 165 -20.65 26.00 3.66
CA SER A 165 -20.37 24.74 4.35
C SER A 165 -19.30 23.92 3.62
N ALA A 166 -18.43 24.57 2.85
CA ALA A 166 -17.37 23.89 2.10
C ALA A 166 -16.48 23.09 3.06
N LEU A 167 -16.07 21.89 2.62
CA LEU A 167 -15.18 21.03 3.39
C LEU A 167 -13.87 21.78 3.70
N SER A 168 -13.58 21.95 5.00
CA SER A 168 -12.28 22.39 5.50
C SER A 168 -11.54 21.18 6.08
N PHE A 169 -10.27 21.03 5.76
CA PHE A 169 -9.44 19.94 6.24
C PHE A 169 -8.02 20.42 6.50
N ARG A 170 -7.41 19.91 7.56
CA ARG A 170 -5.99 20.11 7.82
C ARG A 170 -5.20 19.15 6.93
N TYR A 171 -4.13 19.65 6.33
CA TYR A 171 -3.23 18.85 5.49
C TYR A 171 -1.83 19.39 5.66
N ASP A 172 -0.92 18.51 6.04
CA ASP A 172 0.47 18.80 6.32
C ASP A 172 1.26 19.01 5.01
N LEU A 173 1.57 20.27 4.73
CA LEU A 173 2.36 20.71 3.57
C LEU A 173 3.79 21.07 3.94
N HIS A 174 4.04 21.39 5.21
CA HIS A 174 5.35 21.87 5.63
C HIS A 174 6.30 20.73 6.04
N SER A 175 5.79 19.55 6.41
CA SER A 175 6.66 18.41 6.69
C SER A 175 7.29 17.86 5.42
N VAL A 176 8.58 17.55 5.50
CA VAL A 176 9.29 16.90 4.40
C VAL A 176 8.91 15.42 4.41
N ARG A 177 8.20 14.98 3.37
CA ARG A 177 7.90 13.57 3.14
C ARG A 177 8.84 13.02 2.08
N LEU A 178 9.74 12.15 2.50
CA LEU A 178 10.58 11.39 1.58
C LEU A 178 9.85 10.12 1.17
N VAL A 179 9.78 9.88 -0.13
CA VAL A 179 9.37 8.59 -0.67
C VAL A 179 10.65 7.77 -0.84
N GLU A 180 10.60 6.51 -0.40
CA GLU A 180 11.70 5.58 -0.62
C GLU A 180 11.92 5.40 -2.13
N ARG A 181 13.18 5.55 -2.55
CA ARG A 181 13.59 5.36 -3.94
C ARG A 181 14.54 4.18 -3.97
N GLU A 182 14.20 3.17 -4.74
CA GLU A 182 15.15 2.10 -5.04
C GLU A 182 16.34 2.69 -5.77
N THR A 183 17.53 2.45 -5.23
CA THR A 183 18.80 2.85 -5.86
C THR A 183 19.22 1.73 -6.77
N LEU A 184 18.90 1.85 -8.06
CA LEU A 184 19.26 0.84 -9.04
C LEU A 184 20.78 0.80 -9.20
N THR A 185 21.38 -0.32 -8.78
CA THR A 185 22.78 -0.62 -9.09
C THR A 185 22.89 -1.24 -10.48
N SER A 186 24.05 -1.16 -11.13
CA SER A 186 24.26 -1.69 -12.49
C SER A 186 24.05 -3.21 -12.63
N GLY A 187 23.83 -3.93 -11.52
CA GLY A 187 23.44 -5.34 -11.50
C GLY A 187 21.94 -5.59 -11.35
N GLU A 188 21.11 -4.56 -11.13
CA GLU A 188 19.66 -4.69 -11.00
C GLU A 188 18.96 -4.50 -12.34
N GLN A 189 18.22 -5.53 -12.72
CA GLN A 189 17.57 -5.67 -14.01
C GLN A 189 16.49 -4.58 -14.16
N LEU A 190 16.74 -3.58 -15.00
CA LEU A 190 15.91 -2.38 -15.26
C LEU A 190 14.46 -2.65 -15.70
N ALA A 191 14.12 -3.91 -15.94
CA ALA A 191 12.78 -4.35 -16.23
C ALA A 191 12.70 -5.83 -15.86
N LEU A 192 12.05 -6.14 -14.75
CA LEU A 192 11.31 -7.38 -14.68
C LEU A 192 10.14 -7.17 -15.66
N ALA A 193 10.17 -7.83 -16.82
CA ALA A 193 9.00 -7.82 -17.70
C ALA A 193 7.78 -8.19 -16.83
N PRO A 194 6.61 -7.53 -17.00
CA PRO A 194 5.40 -7.99 -16.34
C PRO A 194 5.34 -9.50 -16.55
N PRO A 195 5.15 -10.32 -15.48
CA PRO A 195 5.12 -11.75 -15.64
C PRO A 195 4.24 -12.03 -16.84
N SER A 196 4.82 -12.68 -17.87
CA SER A 196 4.06 -13.03 -19.07
C SER A 196 2.79 -13.68 -18.56
N GLY A 197 1.64 -13.21 -19.06
CA GLY A 197 0.32 -13.61 -18.57
C GLY A 197 0.13 -15.12 -18.66
N GLY A 198 0.71 -15.84 -17.69
CA GLY A 198 0.37 -17.18 -17.33
C GLY A 198 -0.88 -17.07 -16.50
N THR A 199 -1.84 -17.94 -16.79
CA THR A 199 -2.98 -18.17 -15.92
C THR A 199 -2.53 -18.20 -14.46
N PRO A 200 -3.32 -17.68 -13.49
CA PRO A 200 -2.91 -17.42 -12.09
C PRO A 200 -2.50 -18.66 -11.27
N TYR A 201 -2.28 -19.81 -11.90
CA TYR A 201 -1.88 -21.06 -11.30
C TYR A 201 -0.36 -21.21 -11.18
N ALA A 202 0.35 -20.21 -10.65
CA ALA A 202 1.76 -20.41 -10.33
C ALA A 202 2.28 -19.54 -9.18
N VAL A 203 1.57 -19.43 -8.05
CA VAL A 203 2.25 -19.33 -6.74
C VAL A 203 1.37 -19.91 -5.64
N ALA A 204 1.70 -21.13 -5.23
CA ALA A 204 1.75 -21.49 -3.82
C ALA A 204 2.68 -22.70 -3.73
N THR A 205 3.55 -22.71 -2.73
CA THR A 205 4.33 -23.86 -2.27
C THR A 205 3.39 -24.96 -1.75
N ARG A 206 2.45 -25.41 -2.58
CA ARG A 206 1.52 -26.50 -2.31
C ARG A 206 2.25 -27.80 -2.64
N LYS A 207 2.15 -28.76 -1.73
CA LYS A 207 2.69 -30.11 -1.92
C LYS A 207 1.84 -30.81 -2.97
N VAL A 208 2.14 -30.59 -4.25
CA VAL A 208 1.50 -31.34 -5.33
C VAL A 208 2.08 -32.75 -5.31
N ARG A 209 1.22 -33.76 -5.19
CA ARG A 209 1.67 -35.16 -5.18
C ARG A 209 1.89 -35.62 -6.62
N VAL A 210 3.15 -35.88 -6.96
CA VAL A 210 3.53 -36.45 -8.26
C VAL A 210 3.09 -37.90 -8.31
N LEU A 211 2.26 -38.24 -9.29
CA LEU A 211 1.77 -39.60 -9.53
C LEU A 211 2.64 -40.36 -10.53
N GLY A 212 3.34 -39.65 -11.43
CA GLY A 212 4.27 -40.27 -12.34
C GLY A 212 4.93 -39.27 -13.28
N ASN A 213 6.15 -39.61 -13.70
CA ASN A 213 6.94 -38.86 -14.67
C ASN A 213 7.18 -39.77 -15.88
N ILE A 214 6.80 -39.31 -17.07
CA ILE A 214 6.84 -40.09 -18.30
C ILE A 214 7.93 -39.52 -19.20
N GLY A 215 8.91 -40.35 -19.55
CA GLY A 215 9.94 -39.98 -20.51
C GLY A 215 9.42 -39.95 -21.95
N ALA A 216 10.08 -39.20 -22.83
CA ALA A 216 9.70 -39.10 -24.25
C ALA A 216 9.66 -40.48 -24.95
N GLY A 217 10.55 -41.41 -24.58
CA GLY A 217 10.57 -42.77 -25.13
C GLY A 217 9.41 -43.64 -24.65
N ASP A 218 8.96 -43.47 -23.40
CA ASP A 218 7.85 -44.24 -22.83
C ASP A 218 6.49 -43.73 -23.35
N LEU A 219 6.41 -42.43 -23.64
CA LEU A 219 5.24 -41.80 -24.26
C LEU A 219 4.94 -42.34 -25.67
N ALA A 220 5.97 -42.72 -26.42
CA ALA A 220 5.81 -43.37 -27.72
C ALA A 220 5.23 -44.79 -27.60
N ALA A 221 5.43 -45.47 -26.46
CA ALA A 221 4.94 -46.82 -26.23
C ALA A 221 3.45 -46.90 -25.83
N LEU A 222 2.79 -45.76 -25.58
CA LEU A 222 1.38 -45.68 -25.21
C LEU A 222 0.40 -46.02 -26.36
N ASP A 223 0.86 -46.01 -27.62
CA ASP A 223 0.02 -46.14 -28.82
C ASP A 223 -0.31 -47.58 -29.23
N GLY A 224 0.15 -48.65 -28.56
CA GLY A 224 -0.07 -49.98 -29.16
C GLY A 224 0.41 -51.24 -28.45
N ARG A 225 0.17 -51.42 -27.14
CA ARG A 225 0.16 -52.78 -26.57
C ARG A 225 -1.25 -53.20 -26.16
N PRO A 226 -1.88 -54.18 -26.81
CA PRO A 226 -2.91 -54.97 -26.15
C PRO A 226 -2.19 -55.73 -25.02
N ILE A 227 -2.66 -55.53 -23.80
CA ILE A 227 -2.11 -56.24 -22.64
C ILE A 227 -2.58 -57.68 -22.78
N ALA A 228 -1.67 -58.54 -23.22
CA ALA A 228 -1.90 -59.97 -23.26
C ALA A 228 -2.08 -60.45 -21.82
N LEU A 229 -3.32 -60.82 -21.52
CA LEU A 229 -3.65 -61.65 -20.38
C LEU A 229 -3.13 -63.06 -20.67
N GLU A 230 -1.99 -63.45 -20.11
CA GLU A 230 -1.70 -64.87 -19.91
C GLU A 230 -1.26 -65.13 -18.47
N THR A 231 -2.15 -65.85 -17.79
CA THR A 231 -1.90 -66.56 -16.55
C THR A 231 -1.23 -67.88 -16.90
N THR A 232 -0.06 -68.21 -16.33
CA THR A 232 0.30 -69.61 -16.08
C THR A 232 1.12 -69.75 -14.80
N VAL A 233 0.74 -70.79 -14.07
CA VAL A 233 1.17 -71.25 -12.75
C VAL A 233 2.31 -72.26 -12.88
N ALA A 234 3.05 -72.48 -11.78
CA ALA A 234 3.94 -73.60 -11.40
C ALA A 234 5.41 -73.15 -11.24
N ALA A 235 5.95 -73.08 -10.02
CA ALA A 235 6.31 -74.14 -9.05
C ALA A 235 7.62 -74.88 -9.39
N GLY A 236 8.59 -74.80 -8.47
CA GLY A 236 9.45 -75.95 -8.15
C GLY A 236 10.96 -75.78 -8.24
N ALA A 237 11.59 -76.01 -7.08
CA ALA A 237 12.93 -76.60 -6.82
C ALA A 237 14.17 -75.68 -6.83
N ASP A 238 14.82 -75.45 -5.68
CA ASP A 238 15.81 -76.31 -4.95
C ASP A 238 17.21 -76.11 -5.57
N SER A 239 18.30 -75.75 -4.89
CA SER A 239 18.89 -76.31 -3.67
C SER A 239 20.24 -75.60 -3.39
N ALA A 240 20.65 -75.56 -2.10
CA ALA A 240 22.02 -75.59 -1.50
C ALA A 240 23.12 -74.59 -2.01
N ASP A 241 24.16 -74.16 -1.29
CA ASP A 241 24.78 -74.57 -0.02
C ASP A 241 25.82 -73.50 0.42
N GLU A 242 26.16 -73.51 1.71
CA GLU A 242 27.45 -73.19 2.36
C GLU A 242 28.30 -71.91 2.10
N GLY A 243 28.66 -71.25 3.23
CA GLY A 243 30.08 -71.05 3.57
C GLY A 243 30.65 -69.62 3.57
N ASP A 244 30.68 -69.01 4.77
CA ASP A 244 31.83 -68.35 5.40
C ASP A 244 32.80 -67.43 4.61
N ASP A 245 32.74 -66.15 5.01
CA ASP A 245 33.85 -65.40 5.63
C ASP A 245 34.82 -64.50 4.82
N HIS A 246 35.00 -63.31 5.43
CA HIS A 246 36.07 -62.29 5.36
C HIS A 246 36.43 -61.50 4.08
N GLY A 247 36.45 -60.18 4.26
CA GLY A 247 37.65 -59.38 3.92
C GLY A 247 37.61 -58.52 2.65
N GLY A 248 37.22 -57.26 2.84
CA GLY A 248 37.76 -56.04 2.21
C GLY A 248 38.27 -56.05 0.75
N GLY A 249 37.65 -55.22 -0.09
CA GLY A 249 38.35 -54.51 -1.17
C GLY A 249 37.60 -54.37 -2.50
N LYS A 250 37.26 -53.12 -2.84
CA LYS A 250 37.02 -52.57 -4.20
C LYS A 250 36.21 -53.42 -5.19
N LYS A 251 35.02 -52.92 -5.54
CA LYS A 251 34.69 -52.28 -6.84
C LYS A 251 33.18 -52.08 -6.89
N ALA A 252 32.75 -50.84 -7.13
CA ALA A 252 31.37 -50.55 -7.48
C ALA A 252 31.04 -51.30 -8.78
N GLY A 253 30.39 -52.45 -8.64
CA GLY A 253 29.79 -53.17 -9.75
C GLY A 253 28.79 -52.26 -10.44
N LYS A 254 28.79 -52.30 -11.78
CA LYS A 254 27.74 -51.69 -12.60
C LYS A 254 26.39 -52.14 -12.06
N VAL A 255 25.65 -51.23 -11.44
CA VAL A 255 24.22 -51.40 -11.27
C VAL A 255 23.63 -51.18 -12.65
N ASP A 256 23.16 -52.26 -13.28
CA ASP A 256 22.36 -52.17 -14.49
C ASP A 256 21.10 -51.36 -14.17
N VAL A 257 21.10 -50.08 -14.55
CA VAL A 257 20.04 -49.08 -14.33
C VAL A 257 18.75 -49.42 -15.12
N ALA A 258 18.65 -50.61 -15.70
CA ALA A 258 17.53 -51.03 -16.54
C ALA A 258 16.36 -51.69 -15.77
N LYS A 259 16.51 -52.01 -14.47
CA LYS A 259 15.51 -52.84 -13.76
C LYS A 259 14.61 -52.13 -12.73
N ASN A 260 14.69 -50.80 -12.60
CA ASN A 260 13.74 -50.01 -11.81
C ASN A 260 13.23 -48.79 -12.60
N ARG A 261 12.76 -49.01 -13.82
CA ARG A 261 11.79 -48.09 -14.45
C ARG A 261 10.43 -48.51 -13.93
N ALA A 262 9.83 -47.71 -13.04
CA ALA A 262 8.39 -47.78 -12.80
C ALA A 262 7.71 -47.46 -14.14
N GLY A 263 7.43 -48.53 -14.91
CA GLY A 263 6.81 -48.43 -16.21
C GLY A 263 5.35 -48.03 -16.05
N LEU A 264 4.78 -47.49 -17.12
CA LEU A 264 3.35 -47.24 -17.26
C LEU A 264 2.60 -48.58 -17.33
N ASP A 265 2.52 -49.28 -16.21
CA ASP A 265 1.83 -50.56 -16.06
C ASP A 265 0.40 -50.35 -15.54
N ASP A 266 -0.42 -51.41 -15.58
CA ASP A 266 -1.82 -51.33 -15.15
C ASP A 266 -1.97 -50.84 -13.71
N HIS A 267 -1.04 -51.22 -12.83
CA HIS A 267 -1.03 -50.80 -11.44
C HIS A 267 -0.78 -49.29 -11.29
N TRP A 268 0.07 -48.69 -12.14
CA TRP A 268 0.23 -47.23 -12.19
C TRP A 268 -1.08 -46.54 -12.60
N PHE A 269 -1.77 -47.04 -13.63
CA PHE A 269 -3.07 -46.50 -14.05
C PHE A 269 -4.13 -46.66 -12.96
N ASP A 270 -4.14 -47.78 -12.23
CA ASP A 270 -5.02 -48.02 -11.08
C ASP A 270 -4.82 -46.97 -9.98
N ASN A 271 -3.57 -46.63 -9.68
CA ASN A 271 -3.25 -45.58 -8.72
C ASN A 271 -3.77 -44.23 -9.19
N VAL A 272 -3.54 -43.86 -10.45
CA VAL A 272 -4.05 -42.59 -11.00
C VAL A 272 -5.58 -42.53 -10.94
N ARG A 273 -6.28 -43.64 -11.24
CA ARG A 273 -7.75 -43.73 -11.11
C ARG A 273 -8.23 -43.56 -9.68
N ALA A 274 -7.57 -44.22 -8.73
CA ALA A 274 -7.90 -44.08 -7.31
C ALA A 274 -7.76 -42.63 -6.85
N GLN A 275 -6.71 -41.93 -7.30
CA GLN A 275 -6.54 -40.51 -6.99
C GLN A 275 -7.55 -39.62 -7.71
N ALA A 276 -7.92 -39.94 -8.95
CA ALA A 276 -8.90 -39.17 -9.71
C ALA A 276 -10.32 -39.20 -9.13
N GLY A 277 -10.61 -40.13 -8.21
CA GLY A 277 -11.85 -40.16 -7.45
C GLY A 277 -11.88 -39.20 -6.25
N GLN A 278 -10.71 -38.71 -5.79
CA GLN A 278 -10.59 -37.81 -4.64
C GLN A 278 -10.06 -36.42 -5.04
N HIS A 279 -9.33 -36.35 -6.15
CA HIS A 279 -8.52 -35.20 -6.54
C HIS A 279 -8.58 -35.00 -8.05
N ARG A 280 -8.52 -33.75 -8.51
CA ARG A 280 -8.28 -33.50 -9.94
C ARG A 280 -6.86 -33.91 -10.32
N ILE A 281 -6.74 -34.53 -11.49
CA ILE A 281 -5.48 -34.97 -12.09
C ILE A 281 -4.98 -33.88 -13.03
N ARG A 282 -3.77 -33.38 -12.82
CA ARG A 282 -3.10 -32.46 -13.75
C ARG A 282 -2.05 -33.20 -14.55
N VAL A 283 -2.11 -33.04 -15.87
CA VAL A 283 -1.17 -33.60 -16.84
C VAL A 283 -0.38 -32.46 -17.47
N GLU A 284 0.88 -32.31 -17.08
CA GLU A 284 1.78 -31.26 -17.55
C GLU A 284 2.67 -31.82 -18.66
N GLY A 285 2.59 -31.28 -19.87
CA GLY A 285 3.48 -31.62 -20.96
C GLY A 285 4.68 -30.69 -21.01
N PHE A 286 5.84 -31.22 -21.37
CA PHE A 286 7.10 -30.48 -21.52
C PHE A 286 7.65 -30.59 -22.93
N ALA A 287 8.36 -29.54 -23.36
CA ALA A 287 9.08 -29.51 -24.61
C ALA A 287 10.35 -30.38 -24.53
N GLN A 288 10.75 -30.95 -25.65
CA GLN A 288 11.95 -31.76 -25.80
C GLN A 288 12.91 -31.12 -26.80
N THR A 289 14.20 -31.41 -26.63
CA THR A 289 15.23 -30.94 -27.57
C THR A 289 14.93 -31.47 -28.97
N GLY A 290 14.69 -30.56 -29.92
CA GLY A 290 14.33 -30.89 -31.31
C GLY A 290 12.88 -30.52 -31.69
N ASP A 291 12.07 -30.04 -30.75
CA ASP A 291 10.73 -29.53 -31.05
C ASP A 291 10.79 -28.22 -31.84
N GLY A 292 10.04 -28.15 -32.94
CA GLY A 292 9.91 -26.93 -33.74
C GLY A 292 9.09 -25.83 -33.05
N ASP A 293 7.99 -26.21 -32.40
CA ASP A 293 7.18 -25.35 -31.52
C ASP A 293 7.07 -26.02 -30.12
N PRO A 294 7.81 -25.52 -29.12
CA PRO A 294 7.78 -26.05 -27.75
C PRO A 294 6.40 -26.05 -27.11
N GLY A 295 5.57 -25.04 -27.40
CA GLY A 295 4.23 -24.90 -26.84
C GLY A 295 3.31 -25.98 -27.38
N GLN A 296 3.22 -26.09 -28.71
CA GLN A 296 2.38 -27.07 -29.38
C GLN A 296 2.83 -28.51 -29.09
N ALA A 297 4.13 -28.79 -29.16
CA ALA A 297 4.66 -30.12 -28.90
C ALA A 297 4.41 -30.58 -27.45
N SER A 298 4.51 -29.67 -26.48
CA SER A 298 4.21 -29.99 -25.09
C SER A 298 2.70 -30.27 -24.87
N LEU A 299 1.82 -29.54 -25.55
CA LEU A 299 0.37 -29.76 -25.49
C LEU A 299 -0.04 -31.12 -26.05
N GLU A 300 0.47 -31.48 -27.23
CA GLU A 300 0.18 -32.76 -27.90
C GLU A 300 0.56 -33.94 -27.01
N ARG A 301 1.73 -33.87 -26.35
CA ARG A 301 2.19 -34.92 -25.42
C ARG A 301 1.28 -35.06 -24.20
N ALA A 302 0.84 -33.95 -23.62
CA ALA A 302 -0.05 -33.98 -22.48
C ALA A 302 -1.45 -34.52 -22.86
N ASN A 303 -1.98 -34.12 -24.02
CA ASN A 303 -3.24 -34.64 -24.55
C ASN A 303 -3.18 -36.16 -24.79
N LYS A 304 -2.06 -36.67 -25.29
CA LYS A 304 -1.87 -38.11 -25.48
C LYS A 304 -1.99 -38.92 -24.19
N VAL A 305 -1.40 -38.40 -23.10
CA VAL A 305 -1.53 -39.05 -21.77
C VAL A 305 -2.95 -38.92 -21.24
N LYS A 306 -3.60 -37.75 -21.40
CA LYS A 306 -5.00 -37.56 -21.05
C LYS A 306 -5.90 -38.57 -21.76
N GLU A 307 -5.79 -38.73 -23.08
CA GLU A 307 -6.59 -39.68 -23.86
C GLU A 307 -6.44 -41.10 -23.33
N LYS A 308 -5.21 -41.51 -22.98
CA LYS A 308 -4.98 -42.82 -22.37
C LYS A 308 -5.61 -42.96 -20.99
N LEU A 309 -5.52 -41.94 -20.13
CA LEU A 309 -6.16 -41.94 -18.81
C LEU A 309 -7.69 -42.04 -18.93
N VAL A 310 -8.29 -41.33 -19.87
CA VAL A 310 -9.73 -41.41 -20.17
C VAL A 310 -10.09 -42.81 -20.66
N ALA A 311 -9.31 -43.38 -21.60
CA ALA A 311 -9.53 -44.74 -22.09
C ALA A 311 -9.41 -45.80 -20.98
N MET A 312 -8.58 -45.56 -19.97
CA MET A 312 -8.45 -46.42 -18.79
C MET A 312 -9.52 -46.16 -17.72
N GLY A 313 -10.43 -45.19 -17.92
CA GLY A 313 -11.58 -44.96 -17.04
C GLY A 313 -11.43 -43.80 -16.05
N VAL A 314 -10.45 -42.91 -16.22
CA VAL A 314 -10.42 -41.63 -15.48
C VAL A 314 -11.45 -40.67 -16.12
N PRO A 315 -12.39 -40.08 -15.35
CA PRO A 315 -13.36 -39.14 -15.91
C PRO A 315 -12.67 -37.93 -16.55
N ASP A 316 -13.05 -37.58 -17.78
CA ASP A 316 -12.45 -36.46 -18.53
C ASP A 316 -12.55 -35.13 -17.77
N GLY A 317 -13.69 -34.89 -17.10
CA GLY A 317 -13.91 -33.70 -16.28
C GLY A 317 -12.97 -33.56 -15.08
N ASN A 318 -12.26 -34.62 -14.69
CA ASN A 318 -11.31 -34.63 -13.57
C ASN A 318 -9.86 -34.46 -14.03
N ILE A 319 -9.60 -34.29 -15.34
CA ILE A 319 -8.26 -34.17 -15.90
C ILE A 319 -8.03 -32.76 -16.45
N ASP A 320 -7.04 -32.07 -15.92
CA ASP A 320 -6.56 -30.79 -16.42
C ASP A 320 -5.27 -30.98 -17.23
N VAL A 321 -5.26 -30.50 -18.46
CA VAL A 321 -4.07 -30.55 -19.33
C VAL A 321 -3.37 -29.20 -19.33
N VAL A 322 -2.05 -29.21 -19.15
CA VAL A 322 -1.22 -28.02 -19.14
C VAL A 322 -0.07 -28.19 -20.13
N ALA A 323 0.02 -27.29 -21.10
CA ALA A 323 1.18 -27.14 -21.97
C ALA A 323 2.16 -26.17 -21.32
N THR A 324 3.31 -26.67 -20.85
CA THR A 324 4.27 -25.80 -20.15
C THR A 324 5.14 -25.01 -21.12
N GLY A 325 5.38 -25.53 -22.34
CA GLY A 325 6.36 -24.97 -23.28
C GLY A 325 7.81 -24.97 -22.77
N GLN A 326 8.05 -25.50 -21.56
CA GLN A 326 9.36 -25.53 -20.91
C GLN A 326 10.10 -26.83 -21.23
N PHE A 327 11.42 -26.73 -21.35
CA PHE A 327 12.28 -27.89 -21.56
C PHE A 327 12.49 -28.65 -20.25
N ASN A 328 12.24 -29.95 -20.27
CA ASN A 328 12.46 -30.83 -19.13
C ASN A 328 12.88 -32.23 -19.60
N ARG A 329 13.54 -33.00 -18.73
CA ARG A 329 13.98 -34.36 -19.01
C ARG A 329 12.82 -35.34 -19.19
N GLU A 330 11.72 -35.12 -18.48
CA GLU A 330 10.47 -35.83 -18.69
C GLU A 330 9.63 -35.14 -19.77
N ALA A 331 8.88 -35.93 -20.53
CA ALA A 331 7.98 -35.44 -21.56
C ALA A 331 6.62 -35.05 -20.99
N VAL A 332 6.15 -35.78 -19.97
CA VAL A 332 4.90 -35.50 -19.26
C VAL A 332 5.05 -35.77 -17.77
N ARG A 333 4.44 -34.94 -16.93
CA ARG A 333 4.31 -35.15 -15.49
C ARG A 333 2.83 -35.22 -15.13
N VAL A 334 2.45 -36.25 -14.37
CA VAL A 334 1.09 -36.45 -13.87
C VAL A 334 1.05 -36.19 -12.37
N LEU A 335 0.09 -35.36 -11.96
CA LEU A 335 0.00 -34.79 -10.61
C LEU A 335 -1.42 -34.95 -10.06
N ALA A 336 -1.56 -35.25 -8.76
CA ALA A 336 -2.82 -35.07 -8.05
C ALA A 336 -2.84 -33.68 -7.41
N THR A 337 -3.89 -32.91 -7.69
CA THR A 337 -4.10 -31.58 -7.10
C THR A 337 -5.03 -31.66 -5.89
N GLU A 338 -4.87 -30.78 -4.91
CA GLU A 338 -5.77 -30.74 -3.73
C GLU A 338 -7.20 -30.25 -4.04
N GLN A 339 -7.51 -29.91 -5.30
CA GLN A 339 -8.89 -29.62 -5.68
C GLN A 339 -9.68 -30.92 -5.67
N GLU A 340 -10.60 -31.04 -4.72
CA GLU A 340 -11.57 -32.13 -4.67
C GLU A 340 -12.46 -32.09 -5.91
N VAL A 341 -12.85 -33.28 -6.37
CA VAL A 341 -13.83 -33.42 -7.44
C VAL A 341 -15.19 -33.01 -6.88
N ALA A 342 -15.89 -32.11 -7.56
CA ALA A 342 -17.22 -31.63 -7.18
C ALA A 342 -18.31 -32.68 -7.45
#